data_AF-A0A527H3Q1-F1
#
_entry.id   AF-A0A527H3Q1-F1
#
_cell.length_a   1.000
_cell.length_b   1.000
_cell.length_c   1.000
_cell.angle_alpha   90.00
_cell.angle_beta   90.00
_cell.angle_gamma   90.00
#
_symmetry.space_group_name_H-M   'P 1'
#
loop_
_entity.id
_entity.type
_entity.pdbx_description
1 polymer ?
#
loop_
_entity_poly.entity_id
_entity_poly.type
_entity_poly.pdbx_seq_one_letter_code
_entity_poly.pdbx_strand_id
1 'polypeptide(L)'
;PLFLASPPVELDWHDRFALYNSNDLDSGGERLLRVARGLKELDFFETTQFGSIAGRLADRFGTRGLPITLSTACASATAEALIRFSLLSALSTHNDIPEKASKPFSKDRDGFVLAEGSGALVLESLETALARGATILGILRGCGEKADDFHRTRSKPDASPAIAAVRAVLADAGLSQDEIDYV
;
A
#
# COMPACT_ATOMS: atom_id res chain seq x y z
N PRO A 1 -19.70 0.14 -0.29
CA PRO A 1 -18.58 -0.79 -0.01
C PRO A 1 -17.37 0.02 0.44
N LEU A 2 -16.68 -0.44 1.49
CA LEU A 2 -15.41 0.15 1.94
C LEU A 2 -14.27 -0.59 1.26
N PHE A 3 -13.37 0.14 0.61
CA PHE A 3 -12.14 -0.40 0.04
C PHE A 3 -10.96 0.15 0.80
N LEU A 4 -10.08 -0.73 1.25
CA LEU A 4 -8.85 -0.40 1.94
C LEU A 4 -7.67 -0.95 1.15
N ALA A 5 -6.80 -0.07 0.67
CA ALA A 5 -5.47 -0.47 0.25
C ALA A 5 -4.60 -0.64 1.51
N SER A 6 -4.07 -1.83 1.74
CA SER A 6 -3.23 -2.12 2.92
C SER A 6 -1.96 -2.87 2.52
N PRO A 7 -0.83 -2.63 3.20
CA PRO A 7 0.30 -3.55 3.13
C PRO A 7 -0.07 -4.95 3.62
N PRO A 8 0.66 -6.01 3.23
CA PRO A 8 0.60 -7.31 3.89
C PRO A 8 0.70 -7.11 5.40
N VAL A 9 -0.17 -7.78 6.15
CA VAL A 9 -0.22 -7.59 7.59
C VAL A 9 0.98 -8.26 8.24
N GLU A 10 1.78 -7.43 8.90
CA GLU A 10 2.80 -7.85 9.84
C GLU A 10 2.29 -7.55 11.26
N LEU A 11 2.78 -8.30 12.24
CA LEU A 11 2.62 -7.91 13.64
C LEU A 11 3.25 -6.54 13.85
N ASP A 12 2.52 -5.64 14.52
CA ASP A 12 3.07 -4.34 14.86
C ASP A 12 4.19 -4.47 15.91
N TRP A 13 4.96 -3.39 16.11
CA TRP A 13 6.06 -3.42 17.08
C TRP A 13 5.61 -3.58 18.53
N HIS A 14 4.44 -3.07 18.90
CA HIS A 14 3.92 -3.17 20.27
C HIS A 14 3.57 -4.61 20.60
N ASP A 15 2.88 -5.29 19.70
CA ASP A 15 2.55 -6.71 19.77
C ASP A 15 3.82 -7.56 19.81
N ARG A 16 4.81 -7.26 18.95
CA ARG A 16 6.11 -7.95 19.00
C ARG A 16 6.84 -7.79 20.33
N PHE A 17 6.85 -6.58 20.89
CA PHE A 17 7.48 -6.35 22.19
C PHE A 17 6.69 -7.01 23.32
N ALA A 18 5.36 -6.97 23.29
CA ALA A 18 4.52 -7.67 24.25
C ALA A 18 4.78 -9.18 24.23
N LEU A 19 4.83 -9.79 23.04
CA LEU A 19 5.23 -11.19 22.85
C LEU A 19 6.63 -11.48 23.36
N TYR A 20 7.60 -10.62 23.05
CA TYR A 20 8.98 -10.81 23.46
C TYR A 20 9.15 -10.72 24.98
N ASN A 21 8.39 -9.85 25.64
CA ASN A 21 8.44 -9.62 27.07
C ASN A 21 7.57 -10.61 27.87
N SER A 22 6.74 -11.43 27.21
CA SER A 22 5.81 -12.34 27.91
C SER A 22 6.47 -13.60 28.48
N ASN A 23 7.74 -13.86 28.15
CA ASN A 23 8.50 -14.99 28.66
C ASN A 23 9.99 -14.66 28.65
N ASP A 24 10.75 -15.12 29.64
CA ASP A 24 12.19 -14.90 29.71
C ASP A 24 13.07 -16.02 29.13
N LEU A 25 12.47 -17.09 28.63
CA LEU A 25 13.18 -18.21 28.03
C LEU A 25 13.64 -17.89 26.59
N ASP A 26 14.87 -18.31 26.25
CA ASP A 26 15.55 -18.05 24.97
C ASP A 26 15.81 -16.56 24.63
N SER A 27 16.49 -16.34 23.51
CA SER A 27 16.86 -15.01 22.99
C SER A 27 16.47 -14.82 21.52
N GLY A 28 16.19 -13.59 21.12
CA GLY A 28 15.93 -13.24 19.72
C GLY A 28 14.69 -13.91 19.13
N GLY A 29 14.78 -14.34 17.87
CA GLY A 29 13.65 -14.91 17.13
C GLY A 29 13.10 -16.23 17.70
N GLU A 30 13.94 -17.05 18.34
CA GLU A 30 13.51 -18.31 18.96
C GLU A 30 12.53 -18.09 20.11
N ARG A 31 12.73 -17.03 20.91
CA ARG A 31 11.78 -16.65 21.96
C ARG A 31 10.40 -16.34 21.36
N LEU A 32 10.37 -15.50 20.32
CA LEU A 32 9.12 -15.12 19.65
C LEU A 32 8.39 -16.34 19.08
N LEU A 33 9.11 -17.25 18.41
CA LEU A 33 8.53 -18.46 17.85
C LEU A 33 7.97 -19.39 18.93
N ARG A 34 8.66 -19.53 20.07
CA ARG A 34 8.18 -20.35 21.19
C ARG A 34 6.91 -19.76 21.81
N VAL A 35 6.90 -18.46 22.07
CA VAL A 35 5.74 -17.75 22.64
C VAL A 35 4.54 -17.86 21.67
N ALA A 36 4.76 -17.58 20.38
CA ALA A 36 3.73 -17.70 19.35
C ALA A 36 3.12 -19.11 19.25
N ARG A 37 3.91 -20.17 19.41
CA ARG A 37 3.41 -21.56 19.41
C ARG A 37 2.51 -21.90 20.61
N GLY A 38 2.71 -21.20 21.74
CA GLY A 38 1.92 -21.39 22.95
C GLY A 38 0.65 -20.53 22.99
N LEU A 39 0.62 -19.44 22.22
CA LEU A 39 -0.49 -18.50 22.17
C LEU A 39 -1.70 -19.11 21.44
N LYS A 40 -2.83 -19.11 22.14
CA LYS A 40 -4.14 -19.50 21.62
C LYS A 40 -5.16 -18.38 21.85
N GLU A 41 -4.75 -17.16 21.53
CA GLU A 41 -5.59 -15.96 21.72
C GLU A 41 -6.14 -15.52 20.36
N LEU A 42 -7.47 -15.53 20.24
CA LEU A 42 -8.17 -15.15 19.00
C LEU A 42 -7.94 -13.68 18.66
N ASP A 43 -7.87 -12.81 19.66
CA ASP A 43 -7.67 -11.37 19.48
C ASP A 43 -6.36 -11.05 18.73
N PHE A 44 -5.29 -11.80 19.04
CA PHE A 44 -4.00 -11.66 18.38
C PHE A 44 -4.01 -12.21 16.95
N PHE A 45 -4.75 -13.29 16.71
CA PHE A 45 -4.94 -13.82 15.37
C PHE A 45 -5.73 -12.82 14.50
N GLU A 46 -6.77 -12.21 15.03
CA GLU A 46 -7.59 -11.24 14.31
C GLU A 46 -6.82 -9.97 13.92
N THR A 47 -5.86 -9.50 14.72
CA THR A 47 -5.02 -8.35 14.32
C THR A 47 -4.11 -8.67 13.14
N THR A 48 -3.71 -9.94 13.00
CA THR A 48 -2.85 -10.40 11.89
C THR A 48 -3.60 -10.68 10.59
N GLN A 49 -4.94 -10.66 10.60
CA GLN A 49 -5.72 -10.90 9.40
C GLN A 49 -5.66 -9.70 8.45
N PHE A 50 -5.43 -9.98 7.17
CA PHE A 50 -5.39 -8.96 6.13
C PHE A 50 -6.66 -8.09 6.08
N GLY A 51 -7.83 -8.68 6.39
CA GLY A 51 -9.12 -7.96 6.43
C GLY A 51 -9.41 -7.17 7.70
N SER A 52 -8.56 -7.26 8.74
CA SER A 52 -8.85 -6.76 10.09
C SER A 52 -9.15 -5.27 10.13
N ILE A 53 -8.30 -4.46 9.46
CA ILE A 53 -8.44 -3.01 9.44
C ILE A 53 -9.73 -2.61 8.72
N ALA A 54 -10.03 -3.21 7.57
CA ALA A 54 -11.26 -2.92 6.84
C ALA A 54 -12.52 -3.32 7.62
N GLY A 55 -12.48 -4.46 8.33
CA GLY A 55 -13.56 -4.88 9.24
C GLY A 55 -13.80 -3.87 10.36
N ARG A 56 -12.74 -3.50 11.09
CA ARG A 56 -12.81 -2.50 12.18
C ARG A 56 -13.31 -1.14 11.70
N LEU A 57 -12.87 -0.69 10.52
CA LEU A 57 -13.35 0.56 9.92
C LEU A 57 -14.83 0.47 9.55
N ALA A 58 -15.27 -0.65 8.99
CA ALA A 58 -16.68 -0.87 8.67
C ALA A 58 -17.56 -0.85 9.92
N ASP A 59 -17.14 -1.51 10.99
CA ASP A 59 -17.86 -1.50 12.28
C ASP A 59 -17.89 -0.10 12.89
N ARG A 60 -16.74 0.59 12.89
CA ARG A 60 -16.61 1.93 13.46
C ARG A 60 -17.47 2.97 12.76
N PHE A 61 -17.54 2.92 11.43
CA PHE A 61 -18.24 3.92 10.61
C PHE A 61 -19.61 3.46 10.11
N GLY A 62 -20.01 2.22 10.40
CA GLY A 62 -21.29 1.66 9.97
C GLY A 62 -21.44 1.59 8.44
N THR A 63 -20.33 1.37 7.72
CA THR A 63 -20.36 1.36 6.24
C THR A 63 -21.22 0.20 5.71
N ARG A 64 -21.88 0.40 4.56
CA ARG A 64 -22.72 -0.63 3.92
C ARG A 64 -21.97 -1.36 2.80
N GLY A 65 -22.20 -2.66 2.72
CA GLY A 65 -21.52 -3.57 1.78
C GLY A 65 -20.33 -4.28 2.43
N LEU A 66 -19.67 -5.16 1.67
CA LEU A 66 -18.51 -5.89 2.17
C LEU A 66 -17.30 -4.94 2.34
N PRO A 67 -16.61 -4.96 3.50
CA PRO A 67 -15.30 -4.34 3.63
C PRO A 67 -14.26 -5.18 2.88
N ILE A 68 -13.57 -4.56 1.93
CA ILE A 68 -12.59 -5.23 1.07
C ILE A 68 -11.22 -4.63 1.37
N THR A 69 -10.25 -5.48 1.72
CA THR A 69 -8.84 -5.10 1.75
C THR A 69 -8.15 -5.60 0.49
N LEU A 70 -7.33 -4.76 -0.12
CA LEU A 70 -6.59 -5.04 -1.35
C LEU A 70 -5.11 -4.64 -1.18
N SER A 71 -4.20 -5.39 -1.79
CA SER A 71 -2.77 -5.04 -1.87
C SER A 71 -2.26 -5.29 -3.28
N THR A 72 -1.51 -4.33 -3.81
CA THR A 72 -0.80 -4.41 -5.11
C THR A 72 0.71 -4.25 -4.92
N ALA A 73 1.22 -4.76 -3.80
CA ALA A 73 2.62 -4.72 -3.35
C ALA A 73 3.15 -3.35 -2.88
N CYS A 74 3.23 -2.34 -3.76
CA CYS A 74 4.00 -1.11 -3.49
C CYS A 74 3.49 -0.23 -2.34
N ALA A 75 2.31 -0.53 -1.78
CA ALA A 75 1.76 0.15 -0.61
C ALA A 75 2.43 -0.27 0.73
N SER A 76 3.55 -1.00 0.67
CA SER A 76 4.10 -1.70 1.84
C SER A 76 5.47 -1.21 2.27
N ALA A 77 5.47 -0.41 3.33
CA ALA A 77 6.64 -0.14 4.15
C ALA A 77 6.57 -1.06 5.38
N THR A 78 7.19 -2.23 5.27
CA THR A 78 7.34 -3.16 6.39
C THR A 78 8.82 -3.46 6.64
N ALA A 79 9.16 -4.05 7.79
CA ALA A 79 10.54 -4.42 8.10
C ALA A 79 11.08 -5.43 7.06
N GLU A 80 10.25 -6.38 6.65
CA GLU A 80 10.57 -7.30 5.57
C GLU A 80 10.81 -6.57 4.24
N ALA A 81 9.94 -5.62 3.89
CA ALA A 81 10.08 -4.84 2.66
C ALA A 81 11.40 -4.04 2.66
N LEU A 82 11.74 -3.37 3.76
CA LEU A 82 13.00 -2.65 3.92
C LEU A 82 14.21 -3.56 3.66
N ILE A 83 14.25 -4.73 4.33
CA ILE A 83 15.34 -5.70 4.18
C ILE A 83 15.41 -6.20 2.73
N ARG A 84 14.28 -6.62 2.15
CA ARG A 84 14.24 -7.16 0.78
C ARG A 84 14.68 -6.12 -0.25
N PHE A 85 14.19 -4.89 -0.16
CA PHE A 85 14.60 -3.84 -1.08
C PHE A 85 16.06 -3.43 -0.89
N SER A 86 16.57 -3.43 0.35
CA SER A 86 18.01 -3.24 0.61
C SER A 86 18.85 -4.35 -0.03
N LEU A 87 18.46 -5.62 0.11
CA LEU A 87 19.17 -6.76 -0.48
C LEU A 87 19.11 -6.76 -2.02
N LEU A 88 18.05 -6.22 -2.59
CA LEU A 88 17.91 -6.02 -4.04
C LEU A 88 18.67 -4.79 -4.57
N SER A 89 19.34 -4.03 -3.69
CA SER A 89 19.97 -2.75 -4.04
C SER A 89 18.98 -1.76 -4.68
N ALA A 90 17.72 -1.80 -4.24
CA ALA A 90 16.64 -0.97 -4.76
C ALA A 90 16.45 0.34 -3.97
N LEU A 91 16.97 0.41 -2.75
CA LEU A 91 16.93 1.60 -1.89
C LEU A 91 18.13 2.51 -2.20
N SER A 92 17.91 3.83 -2.13
CA SER A 92 19.00 4.80 -2.25
C SER A 92 20.01 4.61 -1.10
N THR A 93 21.29 4.84 -1.41
CA THR A 93 22.38 4.79 -0.41
C THR A 93 22.89 6.18 -0.03
N HIS A 94 22.26 7.23 -0.57
CA HIS A 94 22.62 8.62 -0.37
C HIS A 94 22.16 9.13 1.01
N ASN A 95 22.85 8.70 2.06
CA ASN A 95 22.48 8.99 3.45
C ASN A 95 23.06 10.32 3.98
N ASP A 96 24.09 10.88 3.34
CA ASP A 96 24.77 12.10 3.83
C ASP A 96 23.91 13.37 3.65
N ILE A 97 23.07 13.40 2.61
CA ILE A 97 22.12 14.48 2.29
C ILE A 97 20.74 13.85 2.04
N PRO A 98 20.08 13.32 3.09
CA PRO A 98 18.91 12.47 2.96
C PRO A 98 17.72 13.17 2.27
N GLU A 99 17.59 14.49 2.41
CA GLU A 99 16.56 15.31 1.75
C GLU A 99 16.70 15.35 0.22
N LYS A 100 17.84 14.90 -0.33
CA LYS A 100 18.10 14.79 -1.78
C LYS A 100 18.11 13.34 -2.29
N ALA A 101 17.87 12.36 -1.44
CA ALA A 101 17.94 10.94 -1.81
C ALA A 101 16.81 10.51 -2.76
N SER A 102 15.63 11.14 -2.66
CA SER A 102 14.53 10.90 -3.62
C SER A 102 14.71 11.77 -4.87
N LYS A 103 15.16 11.14 -5.97
CA LYS A 103 15.47 11.81 -7.24
C LYS A 103 14.83 11.10 -8.44
N PRO A 104 13.49 11.08 -8.53
CA PRO A 104 12.78 10.45 -9.65
C PRO A 104 13.23 11.05 -10.98
N PHE A 105 13.38 10.18 -11.99
CA PHE A 105 13.81 10.53 -13.35
C PHE A 105 15.22 11.12 -13.51
N SER A 106 15.95 11.42 -12.43
CA SER A 106 17.32 11.91 -12.52
C SER A 106 18.25 10.85 -13.13
N LYS A 107 19.27 11.32 -13.87
CA LYS A 107 20.30 10.48 -14.51
C LYS A 107 21.16 9.75 -13.48
N ASP A 108 21.41 10.39 -12.35
CA ASP A 108 22.26 9.87 -11.29
C ASP A 108 21.48 9.12 -10.20
N ARG A 109 20.18 8.82 -10.40
CA ARG A 109 19.36 8.10 -9.42
C ARG A 109 19.98 6.74 -9.05
N ASP A 110 19.92 6.39 -7.77
CA ASP A 110 20.57 5.20 -7.21
C ASP A 110 19.61 4.29 -6.43
N GLY A 111 18.30 4.57 -6.46
CA GLY A 111 17.27 3.80 -5.78
C GLY A 111 16.08 4.68 -5.41
N PHE A 112 15.17 4.15 -4.59
CA PHE A 112 14.09 4.92 -3.98
C PHE A 112 14.27 5.06 -2.47
N VAL A 113 13.55 6.00 -1.86
CA VAL A 113 13.47 6.15 -0.40
C VAL A 113 12.18 5.52 0.08
N LEU A 114 12.27 4.58 1.03
CA LEU A 114 11.07 3.98 1.62
C LEU A 114 10.40 5.00 2.54
N ALA A 115 9.09 5.15 2.41
CA ALA A 115 8.29 6.07 3.21
C ALA A 115 6.99 5.40 3.66
N GLU A 116 6.46 5.87 4.78
CA GLU A 116 5.17 5.46 5.34
C GLU A 116 4.15 6.59 5.18
N GLY A 117 2.87 6.25 5.12
CA GLY A 117 1.78 7.21 5.05
C GLY A 117 0.42 6.53 4.96
N SER A 118 -0.63 7.25 5.34
CA SER A 118 -2.01 6.81 5.18
C SER A 118 -2.90 7.97 4.73
N GLY A 119 -3.98 7.64 4.02
CA GLY A 119 -4.94 8.60 3.51
C GLY A 119 -6.24 7.91 3.13
N ALA A 120 -7.33 8.67 3.08
CA ALA A 120 -8.64 8.16 2.70
C ALA A 120 -9.39 9.19 1.83
N LEU A 121 -10.18 8.69 0.89
CA LEU A 121 -11.08 9.48 0.05
C LEU A 121 -12.49 8.90 0.16
N VAL A 122 -13.49 9.76 0.09
CA VAL A 122 -14.89 9.36 -0.05
C VAL A 122 -15.29 9.61 -1.49
N LEU A 123 -15.69 8.55 -2.18
CA LEU A 123 -16.21 8.62 -3.54
C LEU A 123 -17.73 8.47 -3.50
N GLU A 124 -18.41 9.35 -4.22
CA GLU A 124 -19.86 9.31 -4.43
C GLU A 124 -20.18 9.77 -5.85
N SER A 125 -21.44 9.63 -6.28
CA SER A 125 -21.84 10.19 -7.57
C SER A 125 -21.82 11.72 -7.54
N LEU A 126 -21.38 12.33 -8.63
CA LEU A 126 -21.34 13.79 -8.77
C LEU A 126 -22.71 14.42 -8.50
N GLU A 127 -23.79 13.78 -8.98
CA GLU A 127 -25.17 14.21 -8.74
C GLU A 127 -25.50 14.27 -7.24
N THR A 128 -25.18 13.23 -6.47
CA THR A 128 -25.44 13.19 -5.03
C THR A 128 -24.63 14.23 -4.28
N ALA A 129 -23.34 14.36 -4.63
CA ALA A 129 -22.45 15.36 -4.05
C ALA A 129 -23.01 16.77 -4.25
N LEU A 130 -23.44 17.09 -5.47
CA LEU A 130 -24.04 18.39 -5.81
C LEU A 130 -25.36 18.62 -5.07
N ALA A 131 -26.26 17.64 -5.07
CA ALA A 131 -27.59 17.76 -4.44
C ALA A 131 -27.51 18.07 -2.94
N ARG A 132 -26.52 17.52 -2.24
CA ARG A 132 -26.30 17.76 -0.81
C ARG A 132 -25.35 18.92 -0.51
N GLY A 133 -24.84 19.63 -1.52
CA GLY A 133 -23.91 20.74 -1.37
C GLY A 133 -22.52 20.34 -0.84
N ALA A 134 -22.04 19.15 -1.18
CA ALA A 134 -20.73 18.66 -0.77
C ALA A 134 -19.59 19.48 -1.40
N THR A 135 -18.50 19.66 -0.66
CA THR A 135 -17.26 20.19 -1.24
C THR A 135 -16.62 19.12 -2.12
N ILE A 136 -16.57 19.38 -3.43
CA ILE A 136 -15.97 18.46 -4.40
C ILE A 136 -14.49 18.81 -4.55
N LEU A 137 -13.61 17.87 -4.18
CA LEU A 137 -12.16 18.04 -4.29
C LEU A 137 -11.64 17.73 -5.71
N GLY A 138 -12.36 16.91 -6.46
CA GLY A 138 -12.00 16.49 -7.80
C GLY A 138 -13.00 15.49 -8.37
N ILE A 139 -12.86 15.19 -9.65
CA ILE A 139 -13.71 14.24 -10.38
C ILE A 139 -12.82 13.11 -10.89
N LEU A 140 -13.12 11.87 -10.47
CA LEU A 140 -12.51 10.68 -11.05
C LEU A 140 -13.17 10.41 -12.40
N ARG A 141 -12.48 10.77 -13.50
CA ARG A 141 -13.03 10.70 -14.85
C ARG A 141 -12.95 9.30 -15.47
N GLY A 142 -11.94 8.51 -15.13
CA GLY A 142 -11.82 7.13 -15.57
C GLY A 142 -10.74 6.37 -14.80
N CYS A 143 -10.67 5.06 -15.01
CA CYS A 143 -9.63 4.19 -14.47
C CYS A 143 -9.08 3.22 -15.53
N GLY A 144 -7.85 2.76 -15.34
CA GLY A 144 -7.19 1.84 -16.25
C GLY A 144 -6.16 1.00 -15.53
N GLU A 145 -6.22 -0.31 -15.69
CA GLU A 145 -5.32 -1.26 -15.06
C GLU A 145 -4.73 -2.21 -16.10
N LYS A 146 -3.46 -2.56 -15.94
CA LYS A 146 -2.82 -3.62 -16.72
C LYS A 146 -1.73 -4.31 -15.90
N ALA A 147 -1.79 -5.64 -15.85
CA ALA A 147 -0.72 -6.46 -15.30
C ALA A 147 0.45 -6.57 -16.29
N ASP A 148 1.67 -6.50 -15.77
CA ASP A 148 2.90 -6.78 -16.51
C ASP A 148 3.28 -8.26 -16.34
N ASP A 149 3.43 -8.97 -17.47
CA ASP A 149 3.68 -10.41 -17.52
C ASP A 149 5.16 -10.76 -17.77
N PHE A 150 6.05 -9.77 -17.88
CA PHE A 150 7.42 -9.99 -18.35
C PHE A 150 8.34 -10.59 -17.29
N HIS A 151 8.38 -9.99 -16.10
CA HIS A 151 9.31 -10.39 -15.05
C HIS A 151 8.80 -9.97 -13.67
N ARG A 152 9.12 -10.75 -12.63
CA ARG A 152 8.61 -10.54 -11.26
C ARG A 152 8.88 -9.15 -10.67
N THR A 153 9.97 -8.52 -11.10
CA THR A 153 10.43 -7.22 -10.55
C THR A 153 10.89 -6.23 -11.61
N ARG A 154 10.83 -6.60 -12.89
CA ARG A 154 11.26 -5.73 -14.00
C ARG A 154 10.08 -5.51 -14.91
N SER A 155 9.82 -4.25 -15.24
CA SER A 155 8.84 -3.92 -16.25
C SER A 155 9.31 -4.40 -17.62
N LYS A 156 8.35 -4.70 -18.49
CA LYS A 156 8.61 -5.03 -19.88
C LYS A 156 9.42 -3.90 -20.55
N PRO A 157 10.52 -4.20 -21.28
CA PRO A 157 11.39 -3.17 -21.85
C PRO A 157 10.69 -2.23 -22.85
N ASP A 158 9.62 -2.70 -23.50
CA ASP A 158 8.82 -1.93 -24.45
C ASP A 158 7.71 -1.09 -23.77
N ALA A 159 7.60 -1.17 -22.44
CA ALA A 159 6.57 -0.53 -21.62
C ALA A 159 5.12 -0.84 -22.06
N SER A 160 4.89 -1.94 -22.80
CA SER A 160 3.58 -2.23 -23.38
C SER A 160 2.45 -2.30 -22.34
N PRO A 161 2.65 -2.84 -21.12
CA PRO A 161 1.59 -2.87 -20.11
C PRO A 161 1.25 -1.47 -19.58
N ALA A 162 2.25 -0.64 -19.31
CA ALA A 162 2.04 0.74 -18.86
C ALA A 162 1.33 1.58 -19.94
N ILE A 163 1.76 1.47 -21.20
CA ILE A 163 1.12 2.13 -22.34
C ILE A 163 -0.35 1.67 -22.46
N ALA A 164 -0.62 0.38 -22.28
CA ALA A 164 -1.98 -0.14 -22.34
C ALA A 164 -2.86 0.37 -21.19
N ALA A 165 -2.33 0.46 -19.96
CA ALA A 165 -3.04 1.03 -18.82
C ALA A 165 -3.40 2.51 -19.05
N VAL A 166 -2.45 3.32 -19.54
CA VAL A 166 -2.66 4.74 -19.86
C VAL A 166 -3.72 4.90 -20.97
N ARG A 167 -3.67 4.08 -22.02
CA ARG A 167 -4.69 4.11 -23.08
C ARG A 167 -6.07 3.70 -22.57
N ALA A 168 -6.15 2.73 -21.67
CA ALA A 168 -7.41 2.28 -21.08
C ALA A 168 -8.05 3.40 -20.24
N VAL A 169 -7.29 4.07 -19.37
CA VAL A 169 -7.83 5.17 -18.54
C VAL A 169 -8.26 6.36 -19.39
N LEU A 170 -7.53 6.71 -20.45
CA LEU A 170 -7.94 7.78 -21.37
C LEU A 170 -9.23 7.43 -22.11
N ALA A 171 -9.38 6.18 -22.57
CA ALA A 171 -10.59 5.71 -23.22
C ALA A 171 -11.79 5.70 -22.27
N ASP A 172 -11.61 5.24 -21.02
CA ASP A 172 -12.65 5.25 -19.99
C ASP A 172 -13.05 6.67 -19.59
N ALA A 173 -12.06 7.58 -19.51
CA ALA A 173 -12.30 9.00 -19.21
C ALA A 173 -12.92 9.79 -20.38
N GLY A 174 -12.86 9.25 -21.60
CA GLY A 174 -13.24 9.93 -22.83
C GLY A 174 -12.35 11.14 -23.12
N LEU A 175 -11.05 11.05 -22.82
CA LEU A 175 -10.07 12.13 -22.99
C LEU A 175 -9.00 11.76 -24.03
N SER A 176 -8.46 12.76 -24.71
CA SER A 176 -7.24 12.64 -25.50
C SER A 176 -6.00 12.98 -24.67
N GLN A 177 -4.81 12.69 -25.21
CA GLN A 177 -3.54 12.90 -24.50
C GLN A 177 -3.22 14.39 -24.32
N ASP A 178 -3.65 15.24 -25.24
CA ASP A 178 -3.47 16.69 -25.22
C ASP A 178 -4.34 17.40 -24.18
N GLU A 179 -5.31 16.69 -23.58
CA GLU A 179 -6.12 17.18 -22.46
C GLU A 179 -5.47 16.91 -21.09
N ILE A 180 -4.26 16.34 -21.05
CA ILE A 180 -3.54 16.02 -19.81
C ILE A 180 -2.48 17.09 -19.52
N ASP A 181 -2.72 17.89 -18.49
CA ASP A 181 -1.83 18.98 -18.09
C ASP A 181 -0.64 18.54 -17.22
N TYR A 182 -0.79 17.44 -16.47
CA TYR A 182 0.19 17.01 -15.47
C TYR A 182 0.24 15.48 -15.33
N VAL A 183 1.45 14.94 -15.15
CA VAL A 183 1.75 13.52 -14.89
C VAL A 183 2.77 13.43 -13.75
#